data_AF-A0A8J2KY66-F1
#
_entry.id   AF-A0A8J2KY66-F1
#
_cell.length_a   1.000
_cell.length_b   1.000
_cell.length_c   1.000
_cell.angle_alpha   90.00
_cell.angle_beta   90.00
_cell.angle_gamma   90.00
#
_symmetry.space_group_name_H-M   'P 1'
#
loop_
_entity.id
_entity.type
_entity.pdbx_description
1 polymer ?
#
loop_
_entity_poly.entity_id
_entity_poly.type
_entity_poly.pdbx_seq_one_letter_code
_entity_poly.pdbx_strand_id
1 'polypeptide(L)'
;TIQIVGDDLTVTNPKRIATAVEKKACNCLLLKVNQIGSVTEAIDAHLLAKKNGWGTMVSHRSGETEDTFIADLVVGLSTGQIKTGAPCRSERLAKYNQILRIEEELGAAAKFAGKNFRNPQ
;
A
#
# COMPACT_ATOMS: atom_id res chain seq x y z
N THR A 1 -3.71 19.69 -4.75
CA THR A 1 -4.18 18.55 -5.58
C THR A 1 -4.50 17.36 -4.70
N ILE A 2 -5.63 16.68 -4.91
CA ILE A 2 -6.04 15.51 -4.12
C ILE A 2 -5.46 14.20 -4.67
N GLN A 3 -5.60 13.10 -3.93
CA GLN A 3 -5.26 11.76 -4.37
C GLN A 3 -6.45 11.08 -5.08
N ILE A 4 -6.20 10.49 -6.25
CA ILE A 4 -7.14 9.66 -7.00
C ILE A 4 -6.52 8.27 -7.07
N VAL A 5 -7.21 7.28 -6.51
CA VAL A 5 -6.67 5.92 -6.31
C VAL A 5 -7.28 4.95 -7.32
N GLY A 6 -6.43 4.24 -8.07
CA GLY A 6 -6.85 3.13 -8.93
C GLY A 6 -6.96 1.82 -8.13
N ASP A 7 -8.17 1.27 -8.04
CA ASP A 7 -8.43 -0.09 -7.53
C ASP A 7 -8.82 -1.02 -8.69
N ASP A 8 -10.10 -1.10 -9.06
CA ASP A 8 -10.57 -1.92 -10.19
C ASP A 8 -10.03 -1.45 -11.56
N LEU A 9 -9.60 -0.20 -11.63
CA LEU A 9 -8.94 0.37 -12.80
C LEU A 9 -7.58 -0.28 -13.08
N THR A 10 -6.83 -0.60 -12.03
CA THR A 10 -5.45 -1.09 -12.12
C THR A 10 -5.31 -2.55 -11.73
N VAL A 11 -6.15 -3.05 -10.81
CA VAL A 11 -6.17 -4.42 -10.26
C VAL A 11 -4.78 -4.99 -9.95
N THR A 12 -3.89 -4.14 -9.43
CA THR A 12 -2.48 -4.46 -9.18
C THR A 12 -1.75 -5.07 -10.41
N ASN A 13 -2.22 -4.80 -11.63
CA ASN A 13 -1.69 -5.36 -12.87
C ASN A 13 -0.78 -4.36 -13.60
N PRO A 14 0.51 -4.67 -13.82
CA PRO A 14 1.46 -3.75 -14.46
C PRO A 14 1.03 -3.19 -15.82
N LYS A 15 0.35 -3.99 -16.66
CA LYS A 15 -0.14 -3.53 -17.97
C LYS A 15 -1.21 -2.46 -17.82
N ARG A 16 -2.16 -2.66 -16.88
CA ARG A 16 -3.22 -1.68 -16.62
C ARG A 16 -2.68 -0.43 -15.93
N ILE A 17 -1.68 -0.58 -15.05
CA ILE A 17 -0.96 0.56 -14.46
C ILE A 17 -0.29 1.39 -15.56
N ALA A 18 0.43 0.75 -16.50
CA ALA A 18 1.07 1.45 -17.60
C ALA A 18 0.06 2.25 -18.45
N THR A 19 -1.07 1.64 -18.82
CA THR A 19 -2.15 2.34 -19.54
C THR A 19 -2.72 3.51 -18.72
N ALA A 20 -2.92 3.34 -17.41
CA ALA A 20 -3.48 4.37 -16.56
C ALA A 20 -2.50 5.54 -16.32
N VAL A 21 -1.19 5.26 -16.29
CA VAL A 21 -0.12 6.27 -16.29
C VAL A 21 -0.14 7.08 -17.57
N GLU A 22 -0.16 6.42 -18.73
CA GLU A 22 -0.19 7.07 -20.05
C GLU A 22 -1.40 8.00 -20.17
N LYS A 23 -2.58 7.53 -19.74
CA LYS A 23 -3.84 8.29 -19.79
C LYS A 23 -3.99 9.30 -18.65
N LYS A 24 -3.05 9.39 -17.71
CA LYS A 24 -3.14 10.22 -16.49
C LYS A 24 -4.46 10.00 -15.73
N ALA A 25 -4.93 8.75 -15.68
CA ALA A 25 -6.27 8.42 -15.18
C ALA A 25 -6.40 8.46 -13.65
N CYS A 26 -5.30 8.23 -12.94
CA CYS A 26 -5.22 8.38 -11.48
C CYS A 26 -3.78 8.78 -11.08
N ASN A 27 -3.51 8.92 -9.78
CA ASN A 27 -2.18 9.30 -9.27
C ASN A 27 -1.76 8.50 -8.02
N CYS A 28 -2.42 7.37 -7.78
CA CYS A 28 -2.10 6.45 -6.72
C CYS A 28 -2.57 5.03 -7.08
N LEU A 29 -1.74 4.04 -6.80
CA LEU A 29 -2.07 2.63 -6.92
C LEU A 29 -2.66 2.11 -5.60
N LEU A 30 -3.81 1.42 -5.65
CA LEU A 30 -4.22 0.54 -4.56
C LEU A 30 -3.55 -0.84 -4.75
N LEU A 31 -2.65 -1.21 -3.85
CA LEU A 31 -1.88 -2.44 -3.94
C LEU A 31 -2.56 -3.57 -3.15
N LYS A 32 -3.04 -4.60 -3.84
CA LYS A 32 -3.58 -5.83 -3.25
C LYS A 32 -2.76 -7.02 -3.75
N VAL A 33 -1.88 -7.56 -2.91
CA VAL A 33 -0.91 -8.60 -3.30
C VAL A 33 -1.58 -9.81 -3.95
N ASN A 34 -2.71 -10.26 -3.40
CA ASN A 34 -3.43 -11.42 -3.94
C ASN A 34 -4.24 -11.14 -5.22
N GLN A 35 -4.25 -9.91 -5.75
CA GLN A 35 -4.74 -9.66 -7.11
C GLN A 35 -3.70 -10.01 -8.18
N ILE A 36 -2.41 -9.86 -7.86
CA ILE A 36 -1.31 -10.14 -8.79
C ILE A 36 -0.69 -11.53 -8.57
N GLY A 37 -0.71 -12.02 -7.32
CA GLY A 37 -0.47 -13.43 -7.00
C GLY A 37 0.90 -13.74 -6.39
N SER A 38 1.87 -12.83 -6.47
CA SER A 38 3.20 -13.02 -5.85
C SER A 38 3.73 -11.74 -5.20
N VAL A 39 4.67 -11.90 -4.27
CA VAL A 39 5.34 -10.77 -3.61
C VAL A 39 6.17 -9.96 -4.62
N THR A 40 6.96 -10.63 -5.45
CA THR A 40 7.82 -9.98 -6.46
C THR A 40 7.00 -9.10 -7.38
N GLU A 41 5.89 -9.60 -7.93
CA GLU A 41 5.07 -8.81 -8.86
C GLU A 41 4.34 -7.66 -8.15
N ALA A 42 4.01 -7.80 -6.87
CA ALA A 42 3.45 -6.69 -6.08
C ALA A 42 4.49 -5.57 -5.87
N ILE A 43 5.75 -5.94 -5.61
CA ILE A 43 6.86 -4.99 -5.51
C ILE A 43 7.07 -4.29 -6.84
N ASP A 44 7.10 -5.03 -7.96
CA ASP A 44 7.28 -4.46 -9.30
C ASP A 44 6.14 -3.49 -9.66
N ALA A 45 4.89 -3.83 -9.32
CA ALA A 45 3.74 -2.95 -9.52
C ALA A 45 3.87 -1.65 -8.70
N HIS A 46 4.31 -1.74 -7.45
CA HIS A 46 4.60 -0.56 -6.63
C HIS A 46 5.73 0.30 -7.23
N LEU A 47 6.86 -0.31 -7.62
CA LEU A 47 8.00 0.40 -8.20
C LEU A 47 7.64 1.09 -9.52
N LEU A 48 6.80 0.45 -10.35
CA LEU A 48 6.26 1.06 -11.57
C LEU A 48 5.42 2.31 -11.24
N ALA A 49 4.53 2.23 -10.24
CA ALA A 49 3.73 3.38 -9.82
C ALA A 49 4.63 4.51 -9.26
N LYS A 50 5.56 4.17 -8.36
CA LYS A 50 6.50 5.12 -7.73
C LYS A 50 7.37 5.85 -8.76
N LYS A 51 7.92 5.12 -9.74
CA LYS A 51 8.72 5.69 -10.85
C LYS A 51 7.95 6.73 -11.66
N ASN A 52 6.64 6.58 -11.77
CA ASN A 52 5.75 7.52 -12.48
C ASN A 52 5.16 8.61 -11.56
N GLY A 53 5.74 8.80 -10.37
CA GLY A 53 5.33 9.84 -9.42
C GLY A 53 3.99 9.58 -8.72
N TRP A 54 3.49 8.33 -8.76
CA TRP A 54 2.27 7.96 -8.06
C TRP A 54 2.57 7.54 -6.62
N GLY A 55 1.63 7.84 -5.73
CA GLY A 55 1.59 7.20 -4.42
C GLY A 55 1.21 5.72 -4.54
N THR A 56 1.39 4.95 -3.47
CA THR A 56 0.85 3.60 -3.36
C THR A 56 0.16 3.47 -2.02
N MET A 57 -1.04 2.89 -2.01
CA MET A 57 -1.76 2.54 -0.78
C MET A 57 -1.89 1.02 -0.71
N VAL A 58 -1.21 0.42 0.25
CA VAL A 58 -1.37 -1.02 0.54
C VAL A 58 -2.79 -1.24 1.07
N SER A 59 -3.44 -2.31 0.62
CA SER A 59 -4.83 -2.60 0.94
C SER A 59 -5.04 -4.02 1.39
N HIS A 60 -5.86 -4.17 2.43
CA HIS A 60 -6.48 -5.44 2.78
C HIS A 60 -7.48 -5.93 1.71
N ARG A 61 -8.08 -7.09 1.96
CA ARG A 61 -9.29 -7.56 1.27
C ARG A 61 -10.53 -7.53 2.18
N SER A 62 -11.72 -7.67 1.60
CA SER A 62 -12.96 -7.73 2.38
C SER A 62 -13.00 -8.97 3.28
N GLY A 63 -12.63 -10.14 2.75
CA GLY A 63 -12.28 -11.31 3.55
C GLY A 63 -10.79 -11.27 3.92
N GLU A 64 -10.50 -11.09 5.20
CA GLU A 64 -9.13 -11.08 5.74
C GLU A 64 -8.92 -12.22 6.74
N THR A 65 -7.66 -12.50 7.01
CA THR A 65 -7.22 -13.43 8.06
C THR A 65 -6.51 -12.67 9.19
N GLU A 66 -6.05 -13.38 10.20
CA GLU A 66 -5.19 -12.86 11.26
C GLU A 66 -3.78 -12.50 10.78
N ASP A 67 -3.38 -12.96 9.60
CA ASP A 67 -2.07 -12.71 8.99
C ASP A 67 -1.75 -11.21 8.94
N THR A 68 -0.52 -10.82 9.24
CA THR A 68 -0.13 -9.40 9.29
C THR A 68 0.79 -8.96 8.16
N PHE A 69 1.00 -9.78 7.14
CA PHE A 69 2.00 -9.57 6.08
C PHE A 69 1.97 -8.17 5.46
N ILE A 70 0.77 -7.63 5.22
CA ILE A 70 0.64 -6.31 4.59
C ILE A 70 1.07 -5.14 5.49
N ALA A 71 1.20 -5.34 6.80
CA ALA A 71 1.77 -4.37 7.73
C ALA A 71 3.28 -4.22 7.51
N ASP A 72 4.01 -5.33 7.43
CA ASP A 72 5.43 -5.35 7.12
C ASP A 72 5.68 -4.87 5.68
N LEU A 73 4.81 -5.26 4.74
CA LEU A 73 4.91 -4.82 3.34
C LEU A 73 4.78 -3.29 3.18
N VAL A 74 3.83 -2.64 3.87
CA VAL A 74 3.64 -1.18 3.75
C VAL A 74 4.86 -0.42 4.29
N VAL A 75 5.49 -0.92 5.35
CA VAL A 75 6.70 -0.35 5.94
C VAL A 75 7.91 -0.61 5.05
N GLY A 76 8.13 -1.85 4.62
CA GLY A 76 9.28 -2.23 3.78
C GLY A 76 9.29 -1.54 2.42
N LEU A 77 8.11 -1.34 1.81
CA LEU A 77 7.97 -0.54 0.59
C LEU A 77 7.97 0.98 0.86
N SER A 78 7.87 1.39 2.13
CA SER A 78 7.78 2.78 2.56
C SER A 78 6.75 3.57 1.75
N THR A 79 5.55 3.00 1.58
CA THR A 79 4.51 3.61 0.73
C THR A 79 3.82 4.79 1.41
N GLY A 80 3.90 4.87 2.75
CA GLY A 80 3.37 5.96 3.57
C GLY A 80 1.88 5.89 3.90
N GLN A 81 1.14 4.91 3.37
CA GLN A 81 -0.30 4.79 3.57
C GLN A 81 -0.81 3.36 3.40
N ILE A 82 -1.70 2.93 4.29
CA ILE A 82 -2.36 1.63 4.27
C ILE A 82 -3.85 1.80 4.60
N LYS A 83 -4.72 1.06 3.91
CA LYS A 83 -6.11 0.85 4.34
C LYS A 83 -6.29 -0.61 4.74
N THR A 84 -6.51 -0.87 6.02
CA THR A 84 -6.68 -2.25 6.53
C THR A 84 -7.92 -2.43 7.41
N GLY A 85 -8.93 -1.59 7.21
CA GLY A 85 -10.25 -1.71 7.83
C GLY A 85 -10.45 -0.79 9.03
N ALA A 86 -11.62 -0.84 9.65
CA ALA A 86 -11.90 -0.08 10.87
C ALA A 86 -10.99 -0.54 12.02
N PRO A 87 -10.80 0.27 13.08
CA PRO A 87 -10.16 -0.16 14.33
C PRO A 87 -11.11 -1.07 15.15
N CYS A 88 -11.64 -2.10 14.50
CA CYS A 88 -12.56 -3.09 15.04
C CYS A 88 -12.42 -4.37 14.21
N ARG A 89 -12.67 -5.52 14.85
CA ARG A 89 -12.47 -6.88 14.33
C ARG A 89 -10.98 -7.24 14.19
N SER A 90 -10.60 -8.38 14.75
CA SER A 90 -9.20 -8.73 14.97
C SER A 90 -8.40 -8.92 13.70
N GLU A 91 -9.03 -9.33 12.59
CA GLU A 91 -8.35 -9.47 11.30
C GLU A 91 -7.90 -8.11 10.72
N ARG A 92 -8.45 -7.00 11.23
CA ARG A 92 -8.05 -5.61 10.92
C ARG A 92 -7.02 -5.12 11.92
N LEU A 93 -7.33 -5.27 13.21
CA LEU A 93 -6.47 -4.86 14.31
C LEU A 93 -5.10 -5.56 14.27
N ALA A 94 -5.02 -6.80 13.81
CA ALA A 94 -3.77 -7.53 13.69
C ALA A 94 -2.72 -6.74 12.89
N LYS A 95 -3.11 -6.12 11.77
CA LYS A 95 -2.21 -5.31 10.94
C LYS A 95 -1.83 -3.99 11.61
N TYR A 96 -2.79 -3.28 12.22
CA TYR A 96 -2.49 -2.05 12.95
C TYR A 96 -1.54 -2.31 14.13
N ASN A 97 -1.80 -3.36 14.91
CA ASN A 97 -0.95 -3.76 16.02
C ASN A 97 0.45 -4.17 15.54
N GLN A 98 0.56 -4.82 14.38
CA GLN A 98 1.86 -5.13 13.81
C GLN A 98 2.63 -3.86 13.41
N ILE A 99 1.96 -2.84 12.85
CA ILE A 99 2.60 -1.55 12.57
C ILE A 99 3.10 -0.89 13.86
N LEU A 100 2.33 -0.94 14.95
CA LEU A 100 2.76 -0.42 16.25
C LEU A 100 4.00 -1.18 16.78
N ARG A 101 4.05 -2.50 16.61
CA ARG A 101 5.25 -3.28 16.98
C ARG A 101 6.46 -2.93 16.14
N ILE A 102 6.28 -2.74 14.83
CA ILE A 102 7.37 -2.30 13.93
C ILE A 102 7.85 -0.90 14.31
N GLU A 103 6.93 0.01 14.67
CA GLU A 103 7.29 1.34 15.18
C GLU A 103 8.11 1.26 16.48
N GLU A 104 7.68 0.41 17.43
CA GLU A 104 8.41 0.14 18.67
C GLU A 104 9.81 -0.45 18.41
N GLU A 105 9.91 -1.43 17.49
CA GLU A 105 11.16 -2.08 17.10
C GLU A 105 12.15 -1.10 16.45
N LEU A 106 11.67 -0.23 15.55
CA LEU A 106 12.49 0.79 14.91
C LEU A 106 12.88 1.91 15.89
N GLY A 107 12.10 2.13 16.96
CA GLY A 107 12.36 3.13 17.99
C GLY A 107 12.62 4.52 17.40
N ALA A 108 13.76 5.13 17.75
CA ALA A 108 14.14 6.46 17.27
C ALA A 108 14.37 6.54 15.74
N ALA A 109 14.52 5.41 15.04
CA ALA A 109 14.65 5.38 13.59
C ALA A 109 13.29 5.43 12.87
N ALA A 110 12.18 5.21 13.57
CA ALA A 110 10.85 5.23 12.98
C ALA A 110 10.49 6.63 12.45
N LYS A 111 9.97 6.68 11.22
CA LYS A 111 9.45 7.92 10.62
C LYS A 111 8.01 7.72 10.19
N PHE A 112 7.12 8.54 10.75
CA PHE A 112 5.73 8.61 10.33
C PHE A 112 5.56 9.53 9.12
N ALA A 113 4.93 9.01 8.05
CA ALA A 113 4.77 9.76 6.80
C ALA A 113 3.95 11.06 6.94
N GLY A 114 2.96 11.09 7.84
CA GLY A 114 2.16 12.28 8.15
C GLY A 114 1.56 12.97 6.92
N LYS A 115 1.78 14.28 6.78
CA LYS A 115 1.30 15.07 5.62
C LYS A 115 1.93 14.62 4.29
N ASN A 116 3.05 13.91 4.34
CA ASN A 116 3.78 13.42 3.16
C ASN A 116 3.36 12.01 2.74
N PHE A 117 2.23 11.47 3.24
CA PHE A 117 1.75 10.10 2.95
C PHE A 117 1.70 9.70 1.47
N ARG A 118 1.65 10.67 0.54
CA ARG A 118 1.63 10.44 -0.90
C ARG A 118 3.00 10.20 -1.52
N ASN A 119 4.05 10.74 -0.90
CA ASN A 119 5.44 10.66 -1.34
C ASN A 119 6.36 10.81 -0.12
N PRO A 120 6.40 9.81 0.79
CA PRO A 120 7.33 9.81 1.91
C PRO A 120 8.78 9.72 1.40
N GLN A 121 9.67 10.50 2.01
CA GLN A 121 11.10 10.54 1.71
C GLN A 121 11.89 9.57 2.58
#